data_AF-A0A7E4VH78-F1
#
_entry.id   AF-A0A7E4VH78-F1
#
_cell.length_a   1.000
_cell.length_b   1.000
_cell.length_c   1.000
_cell.angle_alpha   90.00
_cell.angle_beta   90.00
_cell.angle_gamma   90.00
#
_symmetry.space_group_name_H-M   'P 1'
#
loop_
_entity.id
_entity.type
_entity.pdbx_description
1 polymer ?
#
loop_
_entity_poly.entity_id
_entity_poly.type
_entity_poly.pdbx_seq_one_letter_code
_entity_poly.pdbx_strand_id
1 'polypeptide(L)'
;MKLFQNETQNELARPSRLTILKSLVQVSVSREAIDYIVDVLNTSTLIENLEKVSYGMDENFFATLNGNEGIDLPGGFSTLCLDNGVHTQSITRTTTWSSNEEQCGSKKFRHWICIYGTEDLFSIVGQPGIVANKFMPEYDFGAVDCLLERMHNRSYGIDVPPREEIKLNYYKGLRHVRYHKARMENGGKRPTKFKC
;
A
#
# COMPACT_ATOMS: atom_id res chain seq x y z
N MET A 1 -3.45 8.12 -25.25
CA MET A 1 -4.41 7.30 -24.50
C MET A 1 -5.47 8.25 -23.93
N LYS A 2 -6.75 7.88 -24.00
CA LYS A 2 -7.84 8.61 -23.32
C LYS A 2 -7.99 8.02 -21.92
N LEU A 3 -7.67 8.79 -20.89
CA LEU A 3 -7.65 8.34 -19.49
C LEU A 3 -8.77 8.94 -18.66
N PHE A 4 -9.36 10.04 -19.11
CA PHE A 4 -10.51 10.67 -18.47
C PHE A 4 -11.78 10.37 -19.25
N GLN A 5 -12.91 10.23 -18.57
CA GLN A 5 -14.21 10.08 -19.23
C GLN A 5 -14.58 11.34 -20.02
N ASN A 6 -14.20 12.52 -19.51
CA ASN A 6 -14.39 13.80 -20.20
C ASN A 6 -13.23 14.08 -21.19
N GLU A 7 -13.56 14.24 -22.48
CA GLU A 7 -12.59 14.50 -23.54
C GLU A 7 -11.79 15.80 -23.35
N THR A 8 -12.41 16.85 -22.83
CA THR A 8 -11.70 18.13 -22.58
C THR A 8 -10.59 17.96 -21.53
N GLN A 9 -10.78 17.07 -20.54
CA GLN A 9 -9.73 16.76 -19.57
C GLN A 9 -8.57 15.99 -20.21
N ASN A 10 -8.83 15.11 -21.18
CA ASN A 10 -7.77 14.42 -21.92
C ASN A 10 -6.89 15.40 -22.72
N GLU A 11 -7.49 16.47 -23.28
CA GLU A 11 -6.77 17.51 -24.01
C GLU A 11 -5.91 18.39 -23.09
N LEU A 12 -6.45 18.77 -21.93
CA LEU A 12 -5.79 19.64 -20.95
C LEU A 12 -4.69 18.91 -20.15
N ALA A 13 -4.98 17.70 -19.67
CA ALA A 13 -4.05 16.95 -18.82
C ALA A 13 -2.86 16.39 -19.60
N ARG A 14 -2.95 16.30 -20.94
CA ARG A 14 -1.98 15.66 -21.84
C ARG A 14 -1.34 14.40 -21.21
N PRO A 15 -2.12 13.38 -20.79
CA PRO A 15 -1.58 12.13 -20.24
C PRO A 15 -1.01 11.26 -21.37
N SER A 16 -0.19 11.84 -22.24
CA SER A 16 0.31 11.17 -23.45
C SER A 16 1.21 9.98 -23.11
N ARG A 17 1.77 9.94 -21.89
CA ARG A 17 2.52 8.82 -21.34
C ARG A 17 2.24 8.65 -19.86
N LEU A 18 1.77 7.46 -19.49
CA LEU A 18 1.77 6.99 -18.11
C LEU A 18 3.02 6.15 -17.89
N THR A 19 3.70 6.36 -16.77
CA THR A 19 4.77 5.48 -16.30
C THR A 19 4.12 4.29 -15.61
N ILE A 20 4.32 3.07 -16.12
CA ILE A 20 3.85 1.87 -15.43
C ILE A 20 4.70 1.68 -14.17
N LEU A 21 4.06 1.62 -13.03
CA LEU A 21 4.70 1.44 -11.73
C LEU A 21 4.34 0.08 -11.15
N LYS A 22 5.20 -0.45 -10.29
CA LYS A 22 5.00 -1.71 -9.57
C LYS A 22 4.82 -1.44 -8.08
N SER A 23 3.89 -2.15 -7.45
CA SER A 23 3.76 -2.22 -5.99
C SER A 23 3.32 -3.62 -5.56
N LEU A 24 2.70 -3.74 -4.39
CA LEU A 24 2.02 -4.93 -3.92
C LEU A 24 0.57 -4.90 -4.41
N VAL A 25 -0.07 -6.08 -4.51
CA VAL A 25 -1.49 -6.17 -4.91
C VAL A 25 -2.45 -5.59 -3.86
N GLN A 26 -2.08 -5.62 -2.58
CA GLN A 26 -2.89 -5.04 -1.50
C GLN A 26 -2.63 -3.54 -1.37
N VAL A 27 -3.71 -2.75 -1.41
CA VAL A 27 -3.66 -1.30 -1.28
C VAL A 27 -4.68 -0.81 -0.24
N SER A 28 -4.36 0.32 0.39
CA SER A 28 -5.30 1.11 1.18
C SER A 28 -5.55 2.41 0.43
N VAL A 29 -6.80 2.63 0.03
CA VAL A 29 -7.21 3.76 -0.80
C VAL A 29 -8.41 4.45 -0.17
N SER A 30 -8.48 5.78 -0.27
CA SER A 30 -9.62 6.54 0.25
C SER A 30 -10.85 6.34 -0.62
N ARG A 31 -12.04 6.56 -0.05
CA ARG A 31 -13.29 6.54 -0.80
C ARG A 31 -13.27 7.53 -1.97
N GLU A 32 -12.78 8.74 -1.72
CA GLU A 32 -12.64 9.80 -2.73
C GLU A 32 -11.77 9.36 -3.91
N ALA A 33 -10.69 8.62 -3.66
CA ALA A 33 -9.85 8.07 -4.72
C ALA A 33 -10.61 7.02 -5.56
N ILE A 34 -11.40 6.17 -4.92
CA ILE A 34 -12.23 5.18 -5.61
C ILE A 34 -13.32 5.86 -6.45
N ASP A 35 -14.04 6.82 -5.89
CA ASP A 35 -15.07 7.58 -6.61
C ASP A 35 -14.43 8.26 -7.85
N TYR A 36 -13.23 8.85 -7.70
CA TYR A 36 -12.49 9.42 -8.82
C TYR A 36 -12.11 8.38 -9.90
N ILE A 37 -11.64 7.20 -9.50
CA ILE A 37 -11.30 6.12 -10.44
C ILE A 37 -12.53 5.66 -11.22
N VAL A 38 -13.67 5.52 -10.55
CA VAL A 38 -14.90 4.99 -11.15
C VAL A 38 -15.64 6.04 -11.99
N ASP A 39 -15.72 7.28 -11.49
CA ASP A 39 -16.60 8.31 -12.06
C ASP A 39 -15.86 9.32 -12.96
N VAL A 40 -14.54 9.47 -12.81
CA VAL A 40 -13.75 10.48 -13.55
C VAL A 40 -12.81 9.84 -14.57
N LEU A 41 -12.21 8.70 -14.22
CA LEU A 41 -11.27 8.01 -15.10
C LEU A 41 -11.97 7.04 -16.05
N ASN A 42 -11.36 6.88 -17.22
CA ASN A 42 -11.59 5.78 -18.15
C ASN A 42 -10.37 4.85 -18.09
N THR A 43 -10.48 3.80 -17.28
CA THR A 43 -9.38 2.87 -17.02
C THR A 43 -9.31 1.71 -18.01
N SER A 44 -10.25 1.57 -18.94
CA SER A 44 -10.34 0.42 -19.84
C SER A 44 -9.06 0.23 -20.65
N THR A 45 -8.56 1.30 -21.27
CA THR A 45 -7.31 1.23 -22.04
C THR A 45 -6.09 0.91 -21.16
N LEU A 46 -6.08 1.33 -19.89
CA LEU A 46 -4.99 0.95 -18.98
C LEU A 46 -5.06 -0.55 -18.68
N ILE A 47 -6.23 -1.04 -18.29
CA ILE A 47 -6.47 -2.45 -17.94
C ILE A 47 -6.15 -3.35 -19.14
N GLU A 48 -6.69 -3.06 -20.33
CA GLU A 48 -6.42 -3.82 -21.56
C GLU A 48 -4.93 -3.89 -21.90
N ASN A 49 -4.16 -2.84 -21.61
CA ASN A 49 -2.71 -2.86 -21.82
C ASN A 49 -1.96 -3.65 -20.75
N LEU A 50 -2.41 -3.60 -19.49
CA LEU A 50 -1.84 -4.40 -18.42
C LEU A 50 -2.13 -5.90 -18.60
N GLU A 51 -3.30 -6.26 -19.12
CA GLU A 51 -3.69 -7.64 -19.42
C GLU A 51 -2.87 -8.29 -20.55
N LYS A 52 -2.20 -7.50 -21.40
CA LYS A 52 -1.26 -8.02 -22.39
C LYS A 52 0.04 -8.52 -21.78
N VAL A 53 0.34 -8.12 -20.53
CA VAL A 53 1.51 -8.60 -19.80
C VAL A 53 1.17 -9.97 -19.21
N SER A 54 2.09 -10.93 -19.34
CA SER A 54 1.84 -12.32 -18.93
C SER A 54 1.93 -12.56 -17.41
N TYR A 55 2.43 -11.60 -16.63
CA TYR A 55 2.73 -11.79 -15.22
C TYR A 55 2.65 -10.50 -14.41
N GLY A 56 2.03 -10.57 -13.22
CA GLY A 56 2.09 -9.52 -12.19
C GLY A 56 1.32 -8.24 -12.52
N MET A 57 0.35 -8.28 -13.43
CA MET A 57 -0.42 -7.10 -13.84
C MET A 57 -1.26 -6.50 -12.70
N ASP A 58 -1.67 -7.34 -11.74
CA ASP A 58 -2.36 -6.97 -10.51
C ASP A 58 -1.48 -6.14 -9.56
N GLU A 59 -0.15 -6.20 -9.71
CA GLU A 59 0.82 -5.39 -8.99
C GLU A 59 1.06 -4.01 -9.65
N ASN A 60 0.46 -3.73 -10.80
CA ASN A 60 0.73 -2.50 -11.57
C ASN A 60 -0.39 -1.45 -11.53
N PHE A 61 -1.65 -1.87 -11.49
CA PHE A 61 -2.79 -0.97 -11.72
C PHE A 61 -2.83 0.20 -10.72
N PHE A 62 -3.00 -0.08 -9.43
CA PHE A 62 -3.09 0.97 -8.41
C PHE A 62 -1.79 1.76 -8.25
N ALA A 63 -0.64 1.11 -8.40
CA ALA A 63 0.66 1.76 -8.33
C ALA A 63 0.79 2.83 -9.43
N THR A 64 0.39 2.47 -10.66
CA THR A 64 0.38 3.35 -11.82
C THR A 64 -0.56 4.52 -11.61
N LEU A 65 -1.79 4.28 -11.14
CA LEU A 65 -2.73 5.37 -10.86
C LEU A 65 -2.22 6.34 -9.77
N ASN A 66 -1.61 5.79 -8.71
CA ASN A 66 -1.17 6.57 -7.56
C ASN A 66 0.11 7.40 -7.81
N GLY A 67 1.04 6.92 -8.64
CA GLY A 67 2.32 7.60 -8.84
C GLY A 67 2.37 8.55 -10.05
N ASN A 68 1.42 8.44 -10.99
CA ASN A 68 1.37 9.34 -12.14
C ASN A 68 0.65 10.65 -11.77
N GLU A 69 1.43 11.70 -11.52
CA GLU A 69 0.90 13.00 -11.08
C GLU A 69 -0.09 13.66 -12.05
N GLY A 70 -0.04 13.32 -13.34
CA GLY A 70 -0.98 13.83 -14.35
C GLY A 70 -2.41 13.34 -14.16
N ILE A 71 -2.61 12.26 -13.40
CA ILE A 71 -3.93 11.71 -13.07
C ILE A 71 -4.60 12.53 -11.96
N ASP A 72 -3.77 13.15 -11.12
CA ASP A 72 -4.17 13.90 -9.94
C ASP A 72 -5.14 13.15 -9.01
N LEU A 73 -4.87 11.85 -8.81
CA LEU A 73 -5.68 10.99 -7.95
C LEU A 73 -5.79 11.59 -6.53
N PRO A 74 -6.99 11.63 -5.92
CA PRO A 74 -7.14 12.02 -4.51
C PRO A 74 -6.30 11.15 -3.58
N GLY A 75 -5.49 11.77 -2.71
CA GLY A 75 -4.51 11.06 -1.89
C GLY A 75 -3.30 10.49 -2.65
N GLY A 76 -3.21 10.78 -3.95
CA GLY A 76 -2.13 10.36 -4.83
C GLY A 76 -0.76 10.89 -4.41
N PHE A 77 0.27 10.18 -4.87
CA PHE A 77 1.67 10.52 -4.62
C PHE A 77 2.37 10.90 -5.93
N SER A 78 3.69 10.69 -6.01
CA SER A 78 4.55 11.10 -7.11
C SER A 78 5.67 10.08 -7.31
N THR A 79 6.16 9.94 -8.53
CA THR A 79 7.37 9.16 -8.81
C THR A 79 8.64 9.83 -8.29
N LEU A 80 8.59 11.11 -7.89
CA LEU A 80 9.77 11.91 -7.50
C LEU A 80 10.73 11.17 -6.55
N CYS A 81 10.22 10.45 -5.55
CA CYS A 81 11.09 9.70 -4.64
C CYS A 81 11.67 8.44 -5.27
N LEU A 82 10.88 7.72 -6.07
CA LEU A 82 11.34 6.55 -6.80
C LEU A 82 12.41 6.92 -7.83
N ASP A 83 12.23 8.05 -8.53
CA ASP A 83 13.17 8.58 -9.52
C ASP A 83 14.52 8.98 -8.88
N ASN A 84 14.51 9.31 -7.58
CA ASN A 84 15.71 9.57 -6.78
C ASN A 84 16.26 8.32 -6.06
N GLY A 85 15.78 7.12 -6.42
CA GLY A 85 16.21 5.86 -5.81
C GLY A 85 15.71 5.62 -4.38
N VAL A 86 14.75 6.43 -3.91
CA VAL A 86 14.19 6.32 -2.56
C VAL A 86 12.93 5.46 -2.60
N HIS A 87 13.01 4.28 -1.98
CA HIS A 87 11.87 3.38 -1.86
C HIS A 87 10.81 3.94 -0.88
N THR A 88 9.54 3.82 -1.26
CA THR A 88 8.40 4.25 -0.44
C THR A 88 7.63 3.05 0.10
N GLN A 89 7.69 2.85 1.41
CA GLN A 89 6.99 1.74 2.06
C GLN A 89 5.48 1.99 2.14
N SER A 90 4.70 0.94 1.86
CA SER A 90 3.26 0.87 2.14
C SER A 90 3.03 0.32 3.54
N ILE A 91 2.04 0.86 4.25
CA ILE A 91 1.60 0.34 5.55
C ILE A 91 0.44 -0.66 5.41
N THR A 92 -0.07 -0.90 4.21
CA THR A 92 -1.26 -1.75 4.02
C THR A 92 -1.01 -3.16 4.51
N ARG A 93 0.17 -3.70 4.19
CA ARG A 93 0.49 -5.11 4.42
C ARG A 93 1.94 -5.29 4.82
N THR A 94 2.16 -6.04 5.89
CA THR A 94 3.46 -6.65 6.21
C THR A 94 3.52 -8.05 5.64
N THR A 95 4.63 -8.36 4.98
CA THR A 95 4.93 -9.69 4.45
C THR A 95 6.41 -9.97 4.60
N THR A 96 6.74 -11.12 5.19
CA THR A 96 8.12 -11.60 5.27
C THR A 96 8.44 -12.40 4.01
N TRP A 97 9.15 -11.75 3.10
CA TRP A 97 9.69 -12.38 1.88
C TRP A 97 11.05 -12.98 2.20
N SER A 98 11.09 -14.30 2.35
CA SER A 98 12.32 -15.01 2.65
C SER A 98 12.20 -16.49 2.32
N SER A 99 13.36 -17.12 2.19
CA SER A 99 13.54 -18.57 2.30
C SER A 99 14.41 -18.96 3.49
N ASN A 100 14.92 -17.98 4.24
CA ASN A 100 15.72 -18.23 5.42
C ASN A 100 14.79 -18.59 6.59
N GLU A 101 14.89 -19.82 7.07
CA GLU A 101 14.15 -20.32 8.24
C GLU A 101 14.37 -19.46 9.50
N GLU A 102 15.51 -18.80 9.64
CA GLU A 102 15.76 -17.91 10.79
C GLU A 102 14.88 -16.66 10.78
N GLN A 103 14.33 -16.28 9.62
CA GLN A 103 13.47 -15.11 9.46
C GLN A 103 11.97 -15.46 9.55
N CYS A 104 11.62 -16.74 9.71
CA CYS A 104 10.26 -17.25 9.79
C CYS A 104 10.19 -18.28 10.91
N GLY A 105 9.66 -17.89 12.08
CA GLY A 105 9.59 -18.72 13.28
C GLY A 105 8.90 -20.05 13.05
N SER A 106 7.83 -20.08 12.25
CA SER A 106 7.15 -21.33 11.86
C SER A 106 7.98 -22.24 10.94
N LYS A 107 9.01 -21.68 10.27
CA LYS A 107 9.81 -22.30 9.21
C LYS A 107 8.98 -22.81 8.03
N LYS A 108 7.73 -22.34 7.89
CA LYS A 108 6.84 -22.72 6.80
C LYS A 108 6.81 -21.64 5.73
N PHE A 109 6.99 -22.05 4.49
CA PHE A 109 7.01 -21.15 3.35
C PHE A 109 6.09 -21.66 2.25
N ARG A 110 5.57 -20.71 1.46
CA ARG A 110 4.90 -21.01 0.19
C ARG A 110 5.06 -19.81 -0.73
N HIS A 111 5.65 -20.06 -1.90
CA HIS A 111 6.05 -19.02 -2.86
C HIS A 111 6.94 -17.93 -2.23
N TRP A 112 7.96 -18.32 -1.46
CA TRP A 112 8.93 -17.40 -0.83
C TRP A 112 8.34 -16.42 0.20
N ILE A 113 7.11 -16.68 0.65
CA ILE A 113 6.47 -15.94 1.74
C ILE A 113 6.40 -16.85 2.97
N CYS A 114 6.81 -16.34 4.12
CA CYS A 114 6.64 -16.98 5.42
C CYS A 114 5.15 -17.18 5.74
N ILE A 115 4.76 -18.38 6.15
CA ILE A 115 3.44 -18.66 6.71
C ILE A 115 3.58 -18.45 8.22
N TYR A 116 3.02 -17.39 8.75
CA TYR A 116 3.17 -17.05 10.16
C TYR A 116 2.51 -18.09 11.07
N GLY A 117 3.28 -18.55 12.06
CA GLY A 117 2.83 -19.41 13.15
C GLY A 117 2.82 -18.66 14.49
N THR A 118 2.53 -19.37 15.57
CA THR A 118 2.49 -18.84 16.94
C THR A 118 3.86 -18.28 17.34
N GLU A 119 4.94 -18.88 16.85
CA GLU A 119 6.32 -18.45 17.06
C GLU A 119 6.63 -17.08 16.44
N ASP A 120 5.87 -16.68 15.42
CA ASP A 120 6.06 -15.41 14.71
C ASP A 120 5.32 -14.23 15.36
N LEU A 121 4.33 -14.48 16.22
CA LEU A 121 3.39 -13.46 16.72
C LEU A 121 4.09 -12.26 17.37
N PHE A 122 5.15 -12.50 18.15
CA PHE A 122 5.92 -11.42 18.77
C PHE A 122 6.52 -10.47 17.72
N SER A 123 7.03 -11.03 16.61
CA SER A 123 7.63 -10.25 15.53
C SER A 123 6.60 -9.47 14.71
N ILE A 124 5.37 -9.98 14.59
CA ILE A 124 4.31 -9.43 13.75
C ILE A 124 3.59 -8.27 14.45
N VAL A 125 3.29 -8.41 15.73
CA VAL A 125 2.51 -7.41 16.47
C VAL A 125 3.21 -6.04 16.52
N GLY A 126 4.55 -6.03 16.50
CA GLY A 126 5.34 -4.79 16.51
C GLY A 126 5.52 -4.11 15.14
N GLN A 127 5.01 -4.71 14.06
CA GLN A 127 5.18 -4.25 12.69
C GLN A 127 4.32 -3.01 12.39
N PRO A 128 4.76 -2.14 11.48
CA PRO A 128 4.00 -0.95 11.09
C PRO A 128 2.84 -1.24 10.12
N GLY A 129 2.73 -2.47 9.61
CA GLY A 129 1.66 -2.85 8.69
C GLY A 129 0.31 -3.00 9.40
N ILE A 130 -0.77 -2.61 8.72
CA ILE A 130 -2.15 -2.73 9.21
C ILE A 130 -2.61 -4.19 9.16
N VAL A 131 -2.22 -4.90 8.10
CA VAL A 131 -2.52 -6.33 7.89
C VAL A 131 -1.22 -7.09 7.77
N ALA A 132 -1.16 -8.32 8.28
CA ALA A 132 -0.04 -9.22 8.08
C ALA A 132 -0.43 -10.35 7.11
N ASN A 133 0.48 -10.70 6.21
CA ASN A 133 0.31 -11.80 5.27
C ASN A 133 1.56 -12.70 5.29
N LYS A 134 1.42 -14.02 5.43
CA LYS A 134 0.19 -14.85 5.40
C LYS A 134 0.02 -15.71 6.64
N PHE A 135 -1.24 -15.94 6.99
CA PHE A 135 -1.65 -16.96 7.95
C PHE A 135 -2.43 -18.04 7.21
N MET A 136 -2.33 -19.27 7.69
CA MET A 136 -3.01 -20.42 7.10
C MET A 136 -3.46 -21.34 8.24
N PRO A 137 -4.76 -21.35 8.57
CA PRO A 137 -5.35 -22.17 9.62
C PRO A 137 -4.93 -23.64 9.61
N GLU A 138 -4.69 -24.20 8.42
CA GLU A 138 -4.29 -25.60 8.24
C GLU A 138 -2.87 -25.88 8.73
N TYR A 139 -2.02 -24.85 8.82
CA TYR A 139 -0.66 -24.96 9.34
C TYR A 139 -0.58 -24.63 10.82
N ASP A 140 -1.22 -23.53 11.25
CA ASP A 140 -1.29 -23.16 12.66
C ASP A 140 -2.54 -22.30 12.91
N PHE A 141 -3.58 -22.94 13.44
CA PHE A 141 -4.80 -22.24 13.86
C PHE A 141 -4.57 -21.41 15.13
N GLY A 142 -3.66 -21.84 16.02
CA GLY A 142 -3.33 -21.13 17.26
C GLY A 142 -2.76 -19.74 16.99
N ALA A 143 -1.96 -19.60 15.93
CA ALA A 143 -1.45 -18.29 15.50
C ALA A 143 -2.58 -17.31 15.16
N VAL A 144 -3.62 -17.79 14.46
CA VAL A 144 -4.79 -16.99 14.09
C VAL A 144 -5.63 -16.67 15.34
N ASP A 145 -5.90 -17.68 16.16
CA ASP A 145 -6.73 -17.55 17.37
C ASP A 145 -6.11 -16.59 18.39
N CYS A 146 -4.83 -16.73 18.72
CA CYS A 146 -4.12 -15.83 19.63
C CYS A 146 -4.07 -14.38 19.11
N LEU A 147 -3.90 -14.18 17.79
CA LEU A 147 -3.93 -12.84 17.22
C LEU A 147 -5.34 -12.21 17.32
N LEU A 148 -6.39 -13.00 17.06
CA LEU A 148 -7.78 -12.57 17.20
C LEU A 148 -8.13 -12.24 18.66
N GLU A 149 -7.74 -13.09 19.60
CA GLU A 149 -7.92 -12.85 21.03
C GLU A 149 -7.21 -11.56 21.46
N ARG A 150 -5.95 -11.35 21.04
CA ARG A 150 -5.22 -10.11 21.32
C ARG A 150 -5.92 -8.89 20.73
N MET A 151 -6.45 -8.98 19.50
CA MET A 151 -7.21 -7.89 18.89
C MET A 151 -8.51 -7.61 19.65
N HIS A 152 -9.24 -8.64 20.06
CA HIS A 152 -10.45 -8.54 20.88
C HIS A 152 -10.15 -7.83 22.21
N ASN A 153 -9.16 -8.32 22.96
CA ASN A 153 -8.77 -7.75 24.26
C ASN A 153 -8.34 -6.28 24.14
N ARG A 154 -7.59 -5.92 23.09
CA ARG A 154 -7.23 -4.52 22.80
C ARG A 154 -8.43 -3.64 22.46
N SER A 155 -9.40 -4.15 21.71
CA SER A 155 -10.62 -3.41 21.33
C SER A 155 -11.50 -3.12 22.54
N TYR A 156 -11.56 -4.04 23.51
CA TYR A 156 -12.40 -3.92 24.71
C TYR A 156 -11.65 -3.45 25.96
N GLY A 157 -10.34 -3.21 25.89
CA GLY A 157 -9.53 -2.75 27.02
C GLY A 157 -9.30 -3.82 28.11
N ILE A 158 -9.43 -5.10 27.76
CA ILE A 158 -9.20 -6.24 28.66
C ILE A 158 -7.70 -6.56 28.65
N ASP A 159 -7.07 -6.66 29.82
CA ASP A 159 -5.66 -7.06 30.00
C ASP A 159 -4.66 -6.37 29.06
N VAL A 160 -4.80 -5.06 28.87
CA VAL A 160 -3.84 -4.30 28.05
C VAL A 160 -2.65 -3.92 28.94
N PRO A 161 -1.42 -4.45 28.72
CA PRO A 161 -0.21 -3.78 29.21
C PRO A 161 -0.22 -2.32 28.72
N PRO A 162 0.58 -1.40 29.31
CA PRO A 162 0.55 0.03 28.97
C PRO A 162 0.42 0.21 27.47
N ARG A 163 -0.70 0.80 27.03
CA ARG A 163 -1.17 0.83 25.65
C ARG A 163 0.04 1.03 24.75
N GLU A 164 0.48 -0.01 24.02
CA GLU A 164 1.64 0.11 23.14
C GLU A 164 1.34 1.28 22.21
N GLU A 165 2.02 2.40 22.45
CA GLU A 165 1.65 3.64 21.79
C GLU A 165 1.87 3.45 20.29
N ILE A 166 0.88 3.87 19.51
CA ILE A 166 1.04 3.93 18.07
C ILE A 166 2.31 4.73 17.81
N LYS A 167 3.26 4.15 17.07
CA LYS A 167 4.53 4.78 16.69
C LYS A 167 4.29 5.96 15.75
N LEU A 168 3.68 7.03 16.26
CA LEU A 168 3.12 8.11 15.47
C LEU A 168 4.19 8.85 14.67
N ASN A 169 5.41 8.94 15.21
CA ASN A 169 6.55 9.53 14.53
C ASN A 169 6.95 8.73 13.28
N TYR A 170 6.84 7.40 13.31
CA TYR A 170 7.08 6.57 12.12
C TYR A 170 6.05 6.91 11.04
N TYR A 171 4.75 6.89 11.37
CA TYR A 171 3.68 7.16 10.40
C TYR A 171 3.71 8.59 9.86
N LYS A 172 3.94 9.59 10.72
CA LYS A 172 4.13 10.99 10.32
C LYS A 172 5.37 11.18 9.42
N GLY A 173 6.37 10.31 9.55
CA GLY A 173 7.60 10.34 8.77
C GLY A 173 7.48 9.74 7.36
N LEU A 174 6.42 8.97 7.09
CA LEU A 174 6.20 8.33 5.79
C LEU A 174 6.15 9.37 4.67
N ARG A 175 6.78 9.04 3.53
CA ARG A 175 6.95 9.99 2.42
C ARG A 175 5.64 10.44 1.82
N HIS A 176 4.70 9.52 1.61
CA HIS A 176 3.37 9.84 1.10
C HIS A 176 2.58 10.72 2.08
N VAL A 177 2.71 10.50 3.40
CA VAL A 177 2.09 11.35 4.44
C VAL A 177 2.67 12.76 4.41
N ARG A 178 4.00 12.89 4.38
CA ARG A 178 4.68 14.21 4.32
C ARG A 178 4.36 14.97 3.03
N TYR A 179 4.28 14.26 1.91
CA TYR A 179 3.93 14.87 0.62
C TYR A 179 2.48 15.35 0.60
N HIS A 180 1.56 14.54 1.09
CA HIS A 180 0.16 14.94 1.19
C HIS A 180 0.00 16.16 2.10
N LYS A 181 0.72 16.19 3.24
CA LYS A 181 0.76 17.37 4.11
C LYS A 181 1.25 18.63 3.36
N ALA A 182 2.36 18.52 2.63
CA ALA A 182 2.90 19.65 1.84
C ALA A 182 1.94 20.10 0.73
N ARG A 183 1.21 19.17 0.11
CA ARG A 183 0.16 19.47 -0.88
C ARG A 183 -0.99 20.27 -0.25
N MET A 184 -1.43 19.87 0.94
CA MET A 184 -2.48 20.61 1.67
C MET A 184 -2.02 22.02 2.08
N GLU A 185 -0.78 22.16 2.56
CA GLU A 185 -0.18 23.46 2.88
C GLU A 185 -0.05 24.37 1.64
N ASN A 186 0.04 23.79 0.45
CA ASN A 186 0.10 24.50 -0.83
C ASN A 186 -1.29 24.63 -1.51
N GLY A 187 -2.37 24.67 -0.73
CA GLY A 187 -3.74 24.86 -1.24
C GLY A 187 -4.23 23.73 -2.14
N GLY A 188 -3.82 22.49 -1.85
CA GLY A 188 -4.18 21.30 -2.63
C GLY A 188 -3.34 21.10 -3.89
N LYS A 189 -2.41 22.03 -4.21
CA LYS A 189 -1.54 21.94 -5.39
C LYS A 189 -0.26 21.17 -5.08
N ARG A 190 0.28 20.52 -6.11
CA ARG A 190 1.54 19.78 -6.02
C ARG A 190 2.68 20.68 -5.52
N PRO A 191 3.50 20.23 -4.55
CA PRO A 191 4.61 21.02 -4.04
C PRO A 191 5.71 21.15 -5.11
N THR A 192 6.24 22.36 -5.33
CA THR A 192 7.32 22.62 -6.30
C THR A 192 8.68 22.07 -5.84
N LYS A 193 8.85 21.87 -4.53
CA LYS A 193 10.01 21.26 -3.90
C LYS A 193 9.52 20.28 -2.84
N PHE A 194 9.92 19.02 -2.95
CA PHE A 194 9.66 18.00 -1.93
C PHE A 194 10.91 17.18 -1.68
N LYS A 195 11.27 17.00 -0.41
CA LYS A 195 12.44 16.23 -0.01
C LYS A 195 12.06 14.78 0.29
N CYS A 196 12.47 13.91 -0.62
CA CYS A 196 12.66 12.48 -0.39
C CYS A 196 13.90 12.23 0.50
#